data_AF-A0AAV8A8D7-F1
#
_entry.id   AF-A0AAV8A8D7-F1
#
_cell.length_a   1.000
_cell.length_b   1.000
_cell.length_c   1.000
_cell.angle_alpha   90.00
_cell.angle_beta   90.00
_cell.angle_gamma   90.00
#
_symmetry.space_group_name_H-M   'P 1'
#
loop_
_entity.id
_entity.type
_entity.pdbx_description
1 polymer ?
#
loop_
_entity_poly.entity_id
_entity_poly.type
_entity_poly.pdbx_seq_one_letter_code
_entity_poly.pdbx_strand_id
1 'polypeptide(L)'
;MKFWVQGVFNRFHYKNNLPVIRKIQTGNNLTNELSSYNQIKCCDQYLIFFFESTTYLSQYLEKLLKNGYFSDCDIQDIPVHKILIETRIGKTFDLIKKYLESNCKLNEIQDLLKWIYCGQMINSKRTNEILNHFEIQNAQKTKLLKNDLKQLLFDEQTSDFKLVVKNEDEEEEEELYIHKFILAARSGLFLNMFQNLEENLQKVKDYSRKSLETIELLISFLYTDELPITADTDQEFIKEEFEDIVDYYQLNPTIPMMDIFEKCSKK
;
A
#
# COMPACT_ATOMS: atom_id res chain seq x y z
N MET A 1 21.49 33.74 -3.97
CA MET A 1 20.77 33.65 -2.68
C MET A 1 20.80 32.19 -2.27
N LYS A 2 21.62 31.82 -1.29
CA LYS A 2 21.82 30.43 -0.82
C LYS A 2 21.04 30.27 0.49
N PHE A 3 20.10 29.33 0.55
CA PHE A 3 19.53 28.89 1.82
C PHE A 3 20.04 27.48 2.13
N TRP A 4 20.84 27.41 3.18
CA TRP A 4 21.24 26.18 3.86
C TRP A 4 20.14 25.80 4.84
N VAL A 5 19.69 24.54 4.84
CA VAL A 5 19.05 23.92 6.01
C VAL A 5 20.00 22.83 6.50
N GLN A 6 20.81 23.20 7.49
CA GLN A 6 21.61 22.27 8.29
C GLN A 6 20.67 21.66 9.34
N GLY A 7 20.26 20.42 9.12
CA GLY A 7 19.58 19.58 10.10
C GLY A 7 20.53 18.52 10.63
N VAL A 8 20.83 18.58 11.92
CA VAL A 8 21.73 17.69 12.67
C VAL A 8 21.20 16.25 12.68
N PHE A 9 21.85 15.32 11.98
CA PHE A 9 21.64 13.88 12.20
C PHE A 9 22.52 13.40 13.36
N ASN A 10 21.93 13.34 14.55
CA ASN A 10 22.48 12.56 15.65
C ASN A 10 22.36 11.06 15.32
N ARG A 11 23.49 10.35 15.29
CA ARG A 11 23.55 8.89 15.31
C ARG A 11 22.86 8.37 16.57
N PHE A 12 21.67 7.80 16.43
CA PHE A 12 21.08 6.97 17.48
C PHE A 12 21.57 5.53 17.30
N HIS A 13 22.40 5.08 18.24
CA HIS A 13 22.61 3.65 18.46
C HIS A 13 21.30 3.05 18.98
N TYR A 14 20.60 2.28 18.15
CA TYR A 14 19.46 1.46 18.61
C TYR A 14 20.00 0.26 19.38
N LYS A 15 19.94 0.33 20.72
CA LYS A 15 19.86 -0.86 21.56
C LYS A 15 18.41 -1.35 21.51
N ASN A 16 18.25 -2.62 21.14
CA ASN A 16 17.01 -3.41 21.20
C ASN A 16 16.05 -2.97 22.31
N ASN A 17 15.04 -2.20 21.95
CA ASN A 17 13.84 -2.00 22.73
C ASN A 17 12.67 -1.96 21.75
N LEU A 18 11.97 -3.09 21.66
CA LEU A 18 10.65 -3.17 21.02
C LEU A 18 9.76 -2.05 21.60
N PRO A 19 8.97 -1.35 20.79
CA PRO A 19 8.05 -0.35 21.32
C PRO A 19 7.01 -1.03 22.20
N VAL A 20 7.00 -0.67 23.49
CA VAL A 20 5.86 -0.90 24.37
C VAL A 20 4.69 -0.13 23.78
N ILE A 21 3.73 -0.87 23.21
CA ILE A 21 2.44 -0.33 22.76
C ILE A 21 1.77 0.33 23.97
N ARG A 22 1.85 1.66 24.04
CA ARG A 22 1.04 2.42 24.99
C ARG A 22 -0.40 2.34 24.51
N LYS A 23 -1.25 1.72 25.33
CA LYS A 23 -2.71 1.77 25.20
C LYS A 23 -3.13 3.24 25.11
N ILE A 24 -3.50 3.70 23.92
CA ILE A 24 -4.30 4.91 23.76
C ILE A 24 -5.71 4.52 24.19
N GLN A 25 -6.19 5.08 25.31
CA GLN A 25 -7.59 4.96 25.71
C GLN A 25 -8.45 5.78 24.76
N THR A 26 -8.89 5.16 23.66
CA THR A 26 -10.05 5.64 22.90
C THR A 26 -11.27 4.81 23.31
N GLY A 27 -12.40 5.50 23.49
CA GLY A 27 -13.65 4.97 24.03
C GLY A 27 -14.06 3.59 23.51
N ASN A 28 -14.53 2.77 24.44
CA ASN A 28 -14.96 1.38 24.27
C ASN A 28 -15.91 1.24 23.06
N ASN A 29 -15.43 0.68 21.95
CA ASN A 29 -16.22 -0.12 20.98
C ASN A 29 -15.36 -0.71 19.84
N LEU A 30 -14.15 -0.21 19.58
CA LEU A 30 -13.27 -0.72 18.48
C LEU A 30 -12.32 -1.86 18.88
N THR A 31 -12.04 -2.06 20.17
CA THR A 31 -11.03 -3.03 20.63
C THR A 31 -11.50 -4.49 20.58
N ASN A 32 -12.81 -4.74 20.55
CA ASN A 32 -13.34 -6.10 20.54
C ASN A 32 -13.24 -6.77 19.16
N GLU A 33 -13.37 -6.01 18.07
CA GLU A 33 -13.27 -6.58 16.71
C GLU A 33 -11.85 -7.05 16.41
N LEU A 34 -10.82 -6.25 16.72
CA LEU A 34 -9.40 -6.62 16.50
C LEU A 34 -8.97 -7.91 17.24
N SER A 35 -9.57 -8.20 18.40
CA SER A 35 -9.22 -9.41 19.18
C SER A 35 -9.75 -10.71 18.57
N SER A 36 -10.88 -10.64 17.84
CA SER A 36 -11.48 -11.80 17.17
C SER A 36 -10.75 -12.22 15.87
N TYR A 37 -9.99 -11.30 15.26
CA TYR A 37 -9.20 -11.58 14.05
C TYR A 37 -7.94 -12.43 14.32
N ASN A 38 -7.40 -12.39 15.54
CA ASN A 38 -6.21 -13.15 15.93
C ASN A 38 -6.49 -14.64 16.24
N GLN A 39 -7.73 -15.13 16.11
CA GLN A 39 -8.11 -16.51 16.45
C GLN A 39 -8.51 -17.39 15.26
N ILE A 40 -8.24 -16.98 14.02
CA ILE A 40 -8.41 -17.88 12.87
C ILE A 40 -7.25 -18.90 12.90
N LYS A 41 -7.57 -20.18 13.16
CA LYS A 41 -6.61 -21.29 13.15
C LYS A 41 -5.88 -21.34 11.80
N CYS A 42 -4.58 -21.09 11.86
CA CYS A 42 -3.67 -21.00 10.73
C CYS A 42 -3.39 -22.40 10.15
N CYS A 43 -3.70 -22.59 8.87
CA CYS A 43 -3.09 -23.65 8.06
C CYS A 43 -1.95 -23.02 7.25
N ASP A 44 -0.78 -23.64 7.25
CA ASP A 44 0.51 -23.08 6.78
C ASP A 44 0.54 -22.58 5.32
N GLN A 45 -0.48 -22.89 4.50
CA GLN A 45 -0.62 -22.38 3.13
C GLN A 45 -1.26 -20.97 3.05
N TYR A 46 -1.83 -20.44 4.14
CA TYR A 46 -2.52 -19.14 4.16
C TYR A 46 -1.69 -17.98 4.69
N LEU A 47 -0.49 -18.24 5.21
CA LEU A 47 0.38 -17.21 5.81
C LEU A 47 0.81 -16.14 4.79
N ILE A 48 1.06 -16.51 3.54
CA ILE A 48 1.46 -15.56 2.48
C ILE A 48 0.29 -14.63 2.10
N PHE A 49 -0.96 -15.12 2.12
CA PHE A 49 -2.15 -14.31 1.82
C PHE A 49 -2.52 -13.31 2.92
N PHE A 50 -2.03 -13.52 4.15
CA PHE A 50 -2.38 -12.69 5.30
C PHE A 50 -1.60 -11.36 5.36
N PHE A 51 -0.39 -11.28 4.79
CA PHE A 51 0.46 -10.09 4.91
C PHE A 51 0.06 -8.97 3.95
N GLU A 52 -0.26 -9.30 2.68
CA GLU A 52 -0.70 -8.32 1.68
C GLU A 52 -2.07 -7.72 2.06
N SER A 53 -2.98 -8.55 2.54
CA SER A 53 -4.38 -8.20 2.79
C SER A 53 -4.60 -7.34 4.06
N THR A 54 -3.68 -7.41 5.03
CA THR A 54 -3.78 -6.65 6.29
C THR A 54 -3.20 -5.25 6.18
N THR A 55 -2.18 -5.04 5.34
CA THR A 55 -1.48 -3.73 5.23
C THR A 55 -2.36 -2.66 4.58
N TYR A 56 -3.04 -2.98 3.48
CA TYR A 56 -3.94 -2.02 2.84
C TYR A 56 -5.25 -1.85 3.62
N LEU A 57 -5.71 -2.92 4.27
CA LEU A 57 -6.87 -2.86 5.15
C LEU A 57 -6.58 -1.99 6.39
N SER A 58 -5.39 -2.06 6.99
CA SER A 58 -5.03 -1.19 8.12
C SER A 58 -5.01 0.27 7.71
N GLN A 59 -4.45 0.62 6.55
CA GLN A 59 -4.53 1.99 6.03
C GLN A 59 -5.96 2.45 5.73
N TYR A 60 -6.82 1.54 5.26
CA TYR A 60 -8.25 1.81 5.13
C TYR A 60 -8.87 2.15 6.48
N LEU A 61 -8.61 1.34 7.51
CA LEU A 61 -9.10 1.58 8.86
C LEU A 61 -8.52 2.85 9.48
N GLU A 62 -7.27 3.19 9.19
CA GLU A 62 -6.57 4.39 9.67
C GLU A 62 -6.89 5.66 8.85
N LYS A 63 -7.71 5.55 7.79
CA LYS A 63 -8.14 6.67 6.95
C LYS A 63 -6.99 7.47 6.31
N LEU A 64 -5.88 6.80 6.02
CA LEU A 64 -4.69 7.43 5.44
C LEU A 64 -4.88 7.74 3.94
N LEU A 65 -4.44 8.93 3.51
CA LEU A 65 -4.30 9.36 2.11
C LEU A 65 -5.55 9.12 1.23
N LYS A 66 -6.74 9.35 1.78
CA LYS A 66 -8.02 9.10 1.11
C LYS A 66 -8.37 10.24 0.17
N ASN A 67 -8.83 9.90 -1.04
CA ASN A 67 -9.19 10.86 -2.08
C ASN A 67 -10.64 10.71 -2.56
N GLY A 68 -11.45 9.89 -1.86
CA GLY A 68 -12.87 9.72 -2.09
C GLY A 68 -13.61 9.35 -0.81
N TYR A 69 -14.94 9.40 -0.89
CA TYR A 69 -15.84 9.07 0.20
C TYR A 69 -17.15 8.50 -0.33
N PHE A 70 -17.72 7.54 0.40
CA PHE A 70 -19.12 7.15 0.31
C PHE A 70 -19.88 7.77 1.49
N SER A 71 -21.03 8.37 1.22
CA SER A 71 -21.91 8.98 2.20
C SER A 71 -23.20 8.19 2.30
N ASP A 72 -23.63 7.89 3.53
CA ASP A 72 -25.01 7.45 3.79
C ASP A 72 -25.89 8.67 4.11
N CYS A 73 -27.20 8.51 3.98
CA CYS A 73 -28.25 9.45 4.39
C CYS A 73 -28.04 9.96 5.82
N ASP A 74 -27.40 9.15 6.67
CA ASP A 74 -27.17 9.37 8.09
C ASP A 74 -25.82 10.06 8.42
N ILE A 75 -25.20 10.76 7.45
CA ILE A 75 -24.07 11.71 7.64
C ILE A 75 -22.70 11.05 7.94
N GLN A 76 -22.59 9.72 7.90
CA GLN A 76 -21.30 9.05 8.08
C GLN A 76 -20.58 8.85 6.74
N ASP A 77 -19.45 9.54 6.56
CA ASP A 77 -18.57 9.35 5.41
C ASP A 77 -17.59 8.18 5.65
N ILE A 78 -17.56 7.23 4.73
CA ILE A 78 -16.53 6.20 4.64
C ILE A 78 -15.46 6.66 3.66
N PRO A 79 -14.24 6.99 4.12
CA PRO A 79 -13.20 7.47 3.23
C PRO A 79 -12.50 6.29 2.53
N VAL A 80 -12.17 6.48 1.25
CA VAL A 80 -11.66 5.42 0.36
C VAL A 80 -10.56 5.91 -0.59
N HIS A 81 -9.82 4.98 -1.17
CA HIS A 81 -8.92 5.23 -2.30
C HIS A 81 -9.69 4.96 -3.59
N LYS A 82 -10.02 6.01 -4.34
CA LYS A 82 -10.80 5.92 -5.58
C LYS A 82 -10.18 4.92 -6.55
N ILE A 83 -8.88 5.05 -6.80
CA ILE A 83 -8.17 4.22 -7.76
C ILE A 83 -8.26 2.73 -7.43
N LEU A 84 -8.14 2.35 -6.15
CA LEU A 84 -8.25 0.94 -5.75
C LEU A 84 -9.64 0.35 -6.06
N ILE A 85 -10.68 1.15 -5.85
CA ILE A 85 -12.06 0.77 -6.15
C ILE A 85 -12.25 0.65 -7.66
N GLU A 86 -11.76 1.63 -8.42
CA GLU A 86 -11.84 1.68 -9.88
C GLU A 86 -11.09 0.51 -10.52
N THR A 87 -9.88 0.20 -10.06
CA THR A 87 -9.10 -0.95 -10.55
C THR A 87 -9.80 -2.27 -10.25
N ARG A 88 -10.37 -2.44 -9.04
CA ARG A 88 -11.02 -3.70 -8.63
C ARG A 88 -12.36 -3.94 -9.31
N ILE A 89 -13.12 -2.88 -9.55
CA ILE A 89 -14.47 -2.97 -10.13
C ILE A 89 -14.45 -2.72 -11.66
N GLY A 90 -13.42 -2.08 -12.20
CA GLY A 90 -13.32 -1.77 -13.62
C GLY A 90 -14.35 -0.74 -14.10
N LYS A 91 -14.86 0.11 -13.20
CA LYS A 91 -15.79 1.21 -13.49
C LYS A 91 -15.30 2.46 -12.76
N THR A 92 -15.69 3.64 -13.24
CA THR A 92 -15.33 4.92 -12.60
C THR A 92 -15.93 5.04 -11.20
N PHE A 93 -15.23 5.69 -10.28
CA PHE A 93 -15.63 5.85 -8.90
C PHE A 93 -17.00 6.53 -8.77
N ASP A 94 -17.31 7.53 -9.60
CA ASP A 94 -18.59 8.26 -9.53
C ASP A 94 -19.79 7.37 -9.86
N LEU A 95 -19.66 6.47 -10.83
CA LEU A 95 -20.70 5.47 -11.16
C LEU A 95 -20.91 4.50 -10.02
N ILE A 96 -19.80 4.02 -9.42
CA ILE A 96 -19.84 3.08 -8.30
C ILE A 96 -20.47 3.76 -7.08
N LYS A 97 -20.02 4.97 -6.75
CA LYS A 97 -20.55 5.80 -5.67
C LYS A 97 -22.04 6.02 -5.81
N LYS A 98 -22.49 6.53 -6.96
CA LYS A 98 -23.92 6.76 -7.20
C LYS A 98 -24.76 5.51 -6.97
N TYR A 99 -24.30 4.35 -7.45
CA TYR A 99 -25.01 3.10 -7.24
C TYR A 99 -25.03 2.67 -5.77
N LEU A 100 -23.87 2.66 -5.11
CA LEU A 100 -23.76 2.20 -3.73
C LEU A 100 -24.57 3.09 -2.77
N GLU A 101 -24.46 4.41 -2.89
CA GLU A 101 -25.20 5.35 -2.03
C GLU A 101 -26.72 5.30 -2.26
N SER A 102 -27.16 4.93 -3.46
CA SER A 102 -28.60 4.82 -3.76
C SER A 102 -29.21 3.46 -3.40
N ASN A 103 -28.40 2.41 -3.29
CA ASN A 103 -28.92 1.03 -3.25
C ASN A 103 -28.37 0.19 -2.09
N CYS A 104 -27.33 0.63 -1.39
CA CYS A 104 -26.65 -0.19 -0.39
C CYS A 104 -26.66 0.50 0.97
N LYS A 105 -26.78 -0.31 2.02
CA LYS A 105 -26.58 0.17 3.40
C LYS A 105 -25.10 0.28 3.71
N LEU A 106 -24.75 1.10 4.70
CA LEU A 106 -23.37 1.30 5.15
C LEU A 106 -22.60 -0.01 5.41
N ASN A 107 -23.20 -0.97 6.11
CA ASN A 107 -22.55 -2.25 6.41
C ASN A 107 -22.30 -3.11 5.14
N GLU A 108 -23.14 -3.00 4.13
CA GLU A 108 -22.98 -3.68 2.85
C GLU A 108 -21.82 -3.07 2.04
N ILE A 109 -21.69 -1.74 2.09
CA ILE A 109 -20.55 -1.01 1.51
C ILE A 109 -19.25 -1.42 2.22
N GLN A 110 -19.27 -1.51 3.55
CA GLN A 110 -18.10 -1.96 4.33
C GLN A 110 -17.67 -3.39 3.96
N ASP A 111 -18.61 -4.31 3.76
CA ASP A 111 -18.29 -5.68 3.34
C ASP A 111 -17.71 -5.71 1.92
N LEU A 112 -18.23 -4.90 0.99
CA LEU A 112 -17.59 -4.74 -0.32
C LEU A 112 -16.16 -4.19 -0.18
N LEU A 113 -15.97 -3.17 0.66
CA LEU A 113 -14.66 -2.54 0.87
C LEU A 113 -13.65 -3.50 1.47
N LYS A 114 -14.05 -4.36 2.39
CA LYS A 114 -13.17 -5.44 2.86
C LYS A 114 -12.69 -6.28 1.68
N TRP A 115 -13.57 -6.77 0.80
CA TRP A 115 -13.15 -7.54 -0.40
C TRP A 115 -12.22 -6.74 -1.33
N ILE A 116 -12.44 -5.44 -1.49
CA ILE A 116 -11.58 -4.55 -2.29
C ILE A 116 -10.17 -4.50 -1.70
N TYR A 117 -10.06 -4.27 -0.37
CA TYR A 117 -8.80 -4.00 0.31
C TYR A 117 -8.05 -5.26 0.77
N CYS A 118 -8.74 -6.38 0.98
CA CYS A 118 -8.11 -7.62 1.44
C CYS A 118 -8.00 -8.69 0.35
N GLY A 119 -8.72 -8.54 -0.77
CA GLY A 119 -8.78 -9.54 -1.84
C GLY A 119 -9.47 -10.85 -1.45
N GLN A 120 -9.89 -11.01 -0.19
CA GLN A 120 -10.56 -12.20 0.29
C GLN A 120 -12.04 -12.16 -0.06
N MET A 121 -12.53 -13.26 -0.64
CA MET A 121 -13.95 -13.43 -0.92
C MET A 121 -14.74 -13.43 0.38
N ILE A 122 -15.61 -12.44 0.52
CA ILE A 122 -16.59 -12.39 1.60
C ILE A 122 -17.83 -13.13 1.12
N ASN A 123 -18.23 -14.16 1.86
CA ASN A 123 -19.44 -14.94 1.57
C ASN A 123 -20.71 -14.16 1.96
N SER A 124 -20.83 -12.94 1.46
CA SER A 124 -22.01 -12.10 1.60
C SER A 124 -22.82 -12.20 0.31
N LYS A 125 -24.08 -12.62 0.45
CA LYS A 125 -25.04 -12.61 -0.67
C LYS A 125 -25.10 -11.23 -1.31
N ARG A 126 -25.09 -10.18 -0.49
CA ARG A 126 -25.19 -8.80 -0.96
C ARG A 126 -23.95 -8.34 -1.71
N THR A 127 -22.75 -8.63 -1.21
CA THR A 127 -21.51 -8.32 -1.93
C THR A 127 -21.51 -8.99 -3.31
N ASN A 128 -21.97 -10.25 -3.40
CA ASN A 128 -22.11 -10.92 -4.69
C ASN A 128 -23.13 -10.26 -5.64
N GLU A 129 -24.27 -9.80 -5.13
CA GLU A 129 -25.25 -9.04 -5.92
C GLU A 129 -24.66 -7.74 -6.46
N ILE A 130 -23.91 -7.01 -5.63
CA ILE A 130 -23.22 -5.77 -6.05
C ILE A 130 -22.17 -6.07 -7.13
N LEU A 131 -21.33 -7.09 -6.92
CA LEU A 131 -20.31 -7.48 -7.90
C LEU A 131 -20.94 -7.94 -9.22
N ASN A 132 -22.08 -8.66 -9.16
CA ASN A 132 -22.81 -9.05 -10.35
C ASN A 132 -23.43 -7.84 -11.08
N HIS A 133 -23.91 -6.83 -10.34
CA HIS A 133 -24.41 -5.58 -10.95
C HIS A 133 -23.34 -4.89 -11.79
N PHE A 134 -22.10 -4.88 -11.32
CA PHE A 134 -20.96 -4.33 -12.07
C PHE A 134 -20.34 -5.31 -13.07
N GLU A 135 -20.99 -6.45 -13.33
CA GLU A 135 -20.56 -7.47 -14.29
C GLU A 135 -19.18 -8.09 -13.97
N ILE A 136 -18.79 -8.10 -12.69
CA ILE A 136 -17.53 -8.68 -12.25
C ILE A 136 -17.59 -10.20 -12.38
N GLN A 137 -16.72 -10.76 -13.21
CA GLN A 137 -16.68 -12.19 -13.45
C GLN A 137 -16.12 -12.94 -12.24
N ASN A 138 -16.52 -14.20 -12.03
CA ASN A 138 -16.04 -15.00 -10.89
C ASN A 138 -14.50 -15.09 -10.83
N ALA A 139 -13.82 -15.16 -11.97
CA ALA A 139 -12.35 -15.14 -12.03
C ALA A 139 -11.75 -13.82 -11.50
N GLN A 140 -12.42 -12.68 -11.73
CA GLN A 140 -12.03 -11.38 -11.18
C GLN A 140 -12.33 -11.28 -9.69
N LYS A 141 -13.44 -11.88 -9.22
CA LYS A 141 -13.78 -11.93 -7.79
C LYS A 141 -12.71 -12.63 -6.95
N THR A 142 -12.07 -13.65 -7.53
CA THR A 142 -10.97 -14.41 -6.91
C THR A 142 -9.58 -13.87 -7.26
N LYS A 143 -9.48 -12.82 -8.09
CA LYS A 143 -8.21 -12.20 -8.46
C LYS A 143 -7.59 -11.58 -7.21
N LEU A 144 -6.32 -11.89 -6.98
CA LEU A 144 -5.55 -11.35 -5.87
C LEU A 144 -5.30 -9.86 -6.06
N LEU A 145 -5.36 -9.11 -4.96
CA LEU A 145 -5.13 -7.66 -4.96
C LEU A 145 -3.76 -7.31 -5.55
N LYS A 146 -2.72 -8.10 -5.28
CA LYS A 146 -1.38 -7.93 -5.84
C LYS A 146 -1.36 -7.87 -7.37
N ASN A 147 -2.25 -8.59 -8.07
CA ASN A 147 -2.32 -8.50 -9.52
C ASN A 147 -2.88 -7.16 -10.00
N ASP A 148 -3.77 -6.55 -9.22
CA ASP A 148 -4.30 -5.20 -9.49
C ASP A 148 -3.23 -4.14 -9.21
N LEU A 149 -2.48 -4.28 -8.11
CA LEU A 149 -1.35 -3.40 -7.80
C LEU A 149 -0.26 -3.49 -8.89
N LYS A 150 0.09 -4.69 -9.35
CA LYS A 150 1.05 -4.86 -10.46
C LYS A 150 0.59 -4.16 -11.74
N GLN A 151 -0.71 -4.06 -12.01
CA GLN A 151 -1.21 -3.29 -13.14
C GLN A 151 -1.02 -1.79 -12.92
N LEU A 152 -1.30 -1.30 -11.72
CA LEU A 152 -1.10 0.11 -11.34
C LEU A 152 0.37 0.54 -11.41
N LEU A 153 1.32 -0.36 -11.17
CA LEU A 153 2.75 -0.05 -11.29
C LEU A 153 3.11 0.46 -12.70
N PHE A 154 2.45 -0.06 -13.74
CA PHE A 154 2.72 0.31 -15.13
C PHE A 154 1.68 1.30 -15.70
N ASP A 155 0.76 1.79 -14.88
CA ASP A 155 -0.26 2.75 -15.28
C ASP A 155 0.09 4.16 -14.79
N GLU A 156 0.86 4.87 -15.60
CA GLU A 156 1.25 6.25 -15.33
C GLU A 156 0.04 7.20 -15.31
N GLN A 157 -1.05 6.87 -16.02
CA GLN A 157 -2.19 7.77 -16.17
C GLN A 157 -3.01 7.88 -14.88
N THR A 158 -2.95 6.86 -14.03
CA THR A 158 -3.68 6.82 -12.76
C THR A 158 -2.83 7.30 -11.57
N SER A 159 -1.54 7.56 -11.79
CA SER A 159 -0.61 8.00 -10.76
C SER A 159 -1.00 9.38 -10.21
N ASP A 160 -0.94 9.53 -8.89
CA ASP A 160 -1.35 10.76 -8.19
C ASP A 160 -0.16 11.60 -7.70
N PHE A 161 1.07 11.16 -8.02
CA PHE A 161 2.30 11.80 -7.60
C PHE A 161 3.51 11.38 -8.44
N LYS A 162 4.60 12.15 -8.37
CA LYS A 162 5.88 11.87 -9.03
C LYS A 162 7.04 11.87 -8.04
N LEU A 163 7.90 10.86 -8.13
CA LEU A 163 9.18 10.83 -7.44
C LEU A 163 10.29 11.21 -8.42
N VAL A 164 11.01 12.29 -8.14
CA VAL A 164 12.09 12.80 -8.97
C VAL A 164 13.41 12.21 -8.47
N VAL A 165 14.06 11.38 -9.28
CA VAL A 165 15.32 10.73 -8.95
C VAL A 165 16.44 11.40 -9.73
N LYS A 166 17.56 11.67 -9.05
CA LYS A 166 18.76 12.21 -9.69
C LYS A 166 19.86 11.15 -9.67
N ASN A 167 20.34 10.76 -10.85
CA ASN A 167 21.54 9.94 -10.96
C ASN A 167 22.77 10.80 -10.63
N GLU A 168 23.72 10.26 -9.87
CA GLU A 168 24.91 11.00 -9.43
C GLU A 168 25.78 11.46 -10.62
N ASP A 169 25.76 10.69 -11.71
CA ASP A 169 26.57 10.90 -12.91
C ASP A 169 25.85 11.67 -14.03
N GLU A 170 24.54 11.95 -13.87
CA GLU A 170 23.73 12.61 -14.89
C GLU A 170 23.25 13.99 -14.43
N GLU A 171 23.22 14.94 -15.36
CA GLU A 171 22.64 16.26 -15.10
C GLU A 171 21.11 16.23 -15.12
N GLU A 172 20.52 15.22 -15.77
CA GLU A 172 19.08 15.08 -15.95
C GLU A 172 18.41 14.41 -14.75
N GLU A 173 17.19 14.87 -14.45
CA GLU A 173 16.36 14.32 -13.38
C GLU A 173 15.25 13.48 -14.03
N GLU A 174 15.07 12.26 -13.53
CA GLU A 174 14.05 11.34 -14.02
C GLU A 174 12.81 11.38 -13.11
N GLU A 175 11.62 11.34 -13.71
CA GLU A 175 10.35 11.39 -12.99
C GLU A 175 9.66 10.02 -13.01
N LEU A 176 9.54 9.39 -11.84
CA LEU A 176 8.81 8.14 -11.65
C LEU A 176 7.37 8.40 -11.22
N TYR A 177 6.41 7.88 -11.96
CA TYR A 177 4.97 8.00 -11.68
C TYR A 177 4.55 6.99 -10.61
N ILE A 178 3.93 7.47 -9.54
CA ILE A 178 3.61 6.65 -8.36
C ILE A 178 2.23 6.96 -7.78
N HIS A 179 1.73 6.00 -6.98
CA HIS A 179 0.52 6.13 -6.18
C HIS A 179 0.89 6.29 -4.70
N LYS A 180 0.62 7.45 -4.11
CA LYS A 180 1.02 7.79 -2.72
C LYS A 180 0.55 6.75 -1.71
N PHE A 181 -0.69 6.28 -1.86
CA PHE A 181 -1.26 5.33 -0.92
C PHE A 181 -0.49 4.00 -0.87
N ILE A 182 0.03 3.54 -2.02
CA ILE A 182 0.80 2.28 -2.12
C ILE A 182 2.12 2.43 -1.38
N LEU A 183 2.88 3.49 -1.70
CA LEU A 183 4.16 3.74 -1.06
C LEU A 183 4.01 3.96 0.45
N ALA A 184 3.04 4.76 0.87
CA ALA A 184 2.74 4.97 2.29
C ALA A 184 2.32 3.71 3.04
N ALA A 185 1.76 2.72 2.34
CA ALA A 185 1.34 1.45 2.96
C ALA A 185 2.53 0.60 3.34
N ARG A 186 3.64 0.80 2.65
CA ARG A 186 4.77 -0.11 2.66
C ARG A 186 6.04 0.53 3.19
N SER A 187 6.08 1.86 3.31
CA SER A 187 7.22 2.65 3.78
C SER A 187 6.79 3.70 4.79
N GLY A 188 7.38 3.66 5.99
CA GLY A 188 7.20 4.68 7.02
C GLY A 188 7.73 6.05 6.58
N LEU A 189 8.83 6.09 5.82
CA LEU A 189 9.38 7.33 5.27
C LEU A 189 8.38 7.99 4.33
N PHE A 190 7.83 7.24 3.36
CA PHE A 190 6.85 7.80 2.42
C PHE A 190 5.55 8.20 3.11
N LEU A 191 5.08 7.41 4.08
CA LEU A 191 3.92 7.79 4.89
C LEU A 191 4.13 9.15 5.57
N ASN A 192 5.23 9.31 6.28
CA ASN A 192 5.58 10.56 6.97
C ASN A 192 5.73 11.71 5.99
N MET A 193 6.39 11.46 4.85
CA MET A 193 6.57 12.46 3.81
C MET A 193 5.20 12.95 3.30
N PHE A 194 4.33 12.05 2.83
CA PHE A 194 3.04 12.42 2.25
C PHE A 194 2.05 13.04 3.23
N GLN A 195 2.14 12.71 4.52
CA GLN A 195 1.33 13.38 5.56
C GLN A 195 1.73 14.83 5.79
N ASN A 196 2.97 15.20 5.51
CA ASN A 196 3.51 16.54 5.72
C ASN A 196 3.68 17.33 4.41
N LEU A 197 3.27 16.77 3.28
CA LEU A 197 3.31 17.48 2.00
C LEU A 197 2.23 18.57 1.93
N GLU A 198 2.56 19.67 1.27
CA GLU A 198 1.58 20.66 0.87
C GLU A 198 0.57 20.05 -0.11
N GLU A 199 -0.72 20.40 0.04
CA GLU A 199 -1.83 19.77 -0.71
C GLU A 199 -1.67 19.84 -2.23
N ASN A 200 -1.01 20.89 -2.75
CA ASN A 200 -0.84 21.13 -4.18
C ASN A 200 0.48 20.58 -4.73
N LEU A 201 1.34 20.01 -3.90
CA LEU A 201 2.58 19.43 -4.38
C LEU A 201 2.28 18.10 -5.09
N GLN A 202 2.75 17.97 -6.32
CA GLN A 202 2.57 16.77 -7.14
C GLN A 202 3.85 15.98 -7.35
N LYS A 203 4.99 16.48 -6.85
CA LYS A 203 6.27 15.81 -6.97
C LYS A 203 7.24 16.11 -5.83
N VAL A 204 8.14 15.18 -5.55
CA VAL A 204 9.21 15.34 -4.56
C VAL A 204 10.52 14.78 -5.11
N LYS A 205 11.65 15.34 -4.68
CA LYS A 205 12.96 14.77 -4.99
C LYS A 205 13.29 13.65 -4.02
N ASP A 206 13.79 12.54 -4.54
CA ASP A 206 14.47 11.55 -3.72
C ASP A 206 15.86 12.06 -3.33
N TYR A 207 16.24 11.84 -2.06
CA TYR A 207 17.53 12.26 -1.50
C TYR A 207 18.32 11.07 -0.95
N SER A 208 17.93 9.84 -1.29
CA SER A 208 18.62 8.63 -0.86
C SER A 208 20.00 8.46 -1.50
N ARG A 209 20.24 9.16 -2.62
CA ARG A 209 21.43 9.00 -3.49
C ARG A 209 21.56 7.60 -4.07
N LYS A 210 20.48 6.83 -4.08
CA LYS A 210 20.43 5.54 -4.77
C LYS A 210 20.23 5.79 -6.28
N SER A 211 20.72 4.88 -7.11
CA SER A 211 20.55 4.97 -8.56
C SER A 211 19.08 4.86 -8.94
N LEU A 212 18.73 5.33 -10.13
CA LEU A 212 17.40 5.17 -10.70
C LEU A 212 16.94 3.69 -10.66
N GLU A 213 17.79 2.78 -11.10
CA GLU A 213 17.51 1.33 -11.11
C GLU A 213 17.17 0.80 -9.71
N THR A 214 17.90 1.23 -8.69
CA THR A 214 17.63 0.86 -7.29
C THR A 214 16.29 1.41 -6.80
N ILE A 215 15.92 2.63 -7.20
CA ILE A 215 14.61 3.21 -6.86
C ILE A 215 13.47 2.50 -7.60
N GLU A 216 13.65 2.14 -8.87
CA GLU A 216 12.69 1.36 -9.64
C GLU A 216 12.48 -0.04 -9.02
N LEU A 217 13.56 -0.68 -8.58
CA LEU A 217 13.53 -1.95 -7.86
C LEU A 217 12.69 -1.83 -6.58
N LEU A 218 12.95 -0.79 -5.78
CA LEU A 218 12.18 -0.48 -4.58
C LEU A 218 10.70 -0.27 -4.93
N ILE A 219 10.37 0.58 -5.90
CA ILE A 219 8.98 0.85 -6.25
C ILE A 219 8.29 -0.43 -6.71
N SER A 220 8.90 -1.20 -7.61
CA SER A 220 8.37 -2.50 -8.05
C SER A 220 8.09 -3.41 -6.85
N PHE A 221 9.01 -3.46 -5.90
CA PHE A 221 8.84 -4.23 -4.67
C PHE A 221 7.66 -3.76 -3.83
N LEU A 222 7.47 -2.44 -3.64
CA LEU A 222 6.35 -1.91 -2.85
C LEU A 222 4.98 -2.25 -3.46
N TYR A 223 4.90 -2.39 -4.78
CA TYR A 223 3.67 -2.76 -5.49
C TYR A 223 3.43 -4.27 -5.55
N THR A 224 4.49 -5.07 -5.64
CA THR A 224 4.39 -6.47 -6.06
C THR A 224 4.97 -7.47 -5.09
N ASP A 225 5.69 -7.05 -4.06
CA ASP A 225 6.37 -7.93 -3.09
C ASP A 225 7.38 -8.87 -3.77
N GLU A 226 7.82 -8.48 -4.97
CA GLU A 226 8.75 -9.23 -5.82
C GLU A 226 9.96 -8.34 -6.13
N LEU A 227 11.15 -8.91 -5.95
CA LEU A 227 12.36 -8.37 -6.54
C LEU A 227 12.50 -8.95 -7.94
N PRO A 228 12.63 -8.12 -9.00
CA PRO A 228 12.86 -8.60 -10.36
C PRO A 228 14.30 -9.11 -10.51
N ILE A 229 14.61 -10.23 -9.85
CA ILE A 229 15.92 -10.89 -9.97
C ILE A 229 15.92 -11.70 -11.27
N THR A 230 16.79 -11.33 -12.20
CA THR A 230 17.04 -12.09 -13.44
C THR A 230 18.28 -12.97 -13.29
N ALA A 231 18.51 -13.89 -14.23
CA ALA A 231 19.66 -14.81 -14.18
C ALA A 231 21.01 -14.08 -14.25
N ASP A 232 21.03 -12.86 -14.79
CA ASP A 232 22.22 -12.05 -14.96
C ASP A 232 22.43 -11.06 -13.79
N THR A 233 21.51 -11.02 -12.82
CA THR A 233 21.62 -10.07 -11.71
C THR A 233 22.47 -10.62 -10.57
N ASP A 234 23.44 -9.82 -10.13
CA ASP A 234 24.26 -10.14 -8.97
C ASP A 234 23.38 -10.13 -7.70
N GLN A 235 23.05 -11.33 -7.23
CA GLN A 235 22.14 -11.53 -6.11
C GLN A 235 22.70 -10.97 -4.80
N GLU A 236 24.03 -11.02 -4.62
CA GLU A 236 24.67 -10.51 -3.40
C GLU A 236 24.64 -8.98 -3.40
N PHE A 237 24.92 -8.36 -4.55
CA PHE A 237 24.78 -6.92 -4.73
C PHE A 237 23.34 -6.43 -4.49
N ILE A 238 22.34 -7.10 -5.07
CA ILE A 238 20.92 -6.76 -4.82
C ILE A 238 20.63 -6.85 -3.33
N LYS A 239 21.11 -7.89 -2.65
CA LYS A 239 20.83 -8.10 -1.24
C LYS A 239 21.40 -6.98 -0.37
N GLU A 240 22.67 -6.62 -0.57
CA GLU A 240 23.31 -5.51 0.17
C GLU A 240 22.58 -4.18 -0.07
N GLU A 241 22.31 -3.84 -1.34
CA GLU A 241 21.57 -2.62 -1.69
C GLU A 241 20.14 -2.64 -1.12
N PHE A 242 19.49 -3.80 -1.10
CA PHE A 242 18.14 -3.92 -0.62
C PHE A 242 18.04 -3.82 0.91
N GLU A 243 19.01 -4.34 1.65
CA GLU A 243 19.10 -4.14 3.11
C GLU A 243 19.22 -2.64 3.45
N ASP A 244 20.08 -1.91 2.73
CA ASP A 244 20.21 -0.46 2.83
C ASP A 244 18.88 0.28 2.53
N ILE A 245 18.19 -0.12 1.46
CA ILE A 245 16.88 0.42 1.08
C ILE A 245 15.86 0.22 2.19
N VAL A 246 15.81 -0.99 2.76
CA VAL A 246 14.83 -1.34 3.79
C VAL A 246 14.94 -0.43 4.99
N ASP A 247 16.17 -0.20 5.45
CA ASP A 247 16.45 0.67 6.57
C ASP A 247 16.17 2.14 6.24
N TYR A 248 16.65 2.63 5.09
CA TYR A 248 16.46 4.03 4.69
C TYR A 248 14.98 4.38 4.51
N TYR A 249 14.24 3.57 3.75
CA TYR A 249 12.83 3.80 3.45
C TYR A 249 11.89 3.31 4.56
N GLN A 250 12.42 2.72 5.64
CA GLN A 250 11.64 2.24 6.77
C GLN A 250 10.52 1.30 6.31
N LEU A 251 10.89 0.27 5.55
CA LEU A 251 9.90 -0.65 5.00
C LEU A 251 9.19 -1.42 6.12
N ASN A 252 7.88 -1.60 5.98
CA ASN A 252 7.09 -2.25 7.02
C ASN A 252 7.53 -3.71 7.23
N PRO A 253 7.76 -4.17 8.47
CA PRO A 253 8.34 -5.49 8.77
C PRO A 253 7.38 -6.66 8.50
N THR A 254 6.14 -6.37 8.11
CA THR A 254 5.17 -7.37 7.61
C THR A 254 5.58 -7.97 6.26
N ILE A 255 6.68 -7.50 5.66
CA ILE A 255 7.25 -8.06 4.45
C ILE A 255 8.29 -9.11 4.85
N PRO A 256 8.05 -10.42 4.62
CA PRO A 256 8.98 -11.47 5.01
C PRO A 256 10.23 -11.44 4.14
N MET A 257 11.21 -10.61 4.52
CA MET A 257 12.50 -10.47 3.81
C MET A 257 13.28 -11.79 3.75
N MET A 258 13.21 -12.60 4.80
CA MET A 258 13.92 -13.88 4.89
C MET A 258 13.43 -14.90 3.83
N ASP A 259 12.15 -14.85 3.46
CA ASP A 259 11.60 -15.77 2.45
C ASP A 259 11.96 -15.38 1.01
N ILE A 260 12.26 -14.11 0.75
CA ILE A 260 12.52 -13.60 -0.60
C ILE A 260 13.88 -14.11 -1.09
N PHE A 261 14.94 -13.94 -0.29
CA PHE A 261 16.27 -14.41 -0.66
C PHE A 261 16.39 -15.94 -0.66
N GLU A 262 15.68 -16.65 0.24
CA GLU A 262 15.61 -18.11 0.22
C GLU A 262 14.89 -18.68 -1.01
N LYS A 263 13.90 -17.97 -1.57
CA LYS A 263 13.22 -18.38 -2.81
C LYS A 263 14.06 -18.09 -4.05
N CYS A 264 14.85 -17.02 -4.04
CA CYS A 264 15.70 -16.62 -5.16
C CYS A 264 16.97 -17.48 -5.28
N SER A 265 17.51 -18.00 -4.18
CA SER A 265 18.68 -18.90 -4.18
C SER A 265 18.38 -20.34 -4.63
N LYS A 266 17.09 -20.71 -4.82
CA LYS A 266 16.65 -22.07 -5.21
C LYS A 266 16.22 -22.20 -6.67
N LYS A 267 16.35 -21.15 -7.48
CA LYS A 267 16.13 -21.18 -8.93
C LYS A 267 17.46 -21.13 -9.66
#